data_AF-A0A0L8MBW8-F1
#
_entry.id   AF-A0A0L8MBW8-F1
#
_cell.length_a   1.000
_cell.length_b   1.000
_cell.length_c   1.000
_cell.angle_alpha   90.00
_cell.angle_beta   90.00
_cell.angle_gamma   90.00
#
_symmetry.space_group_name_H-M   'P 1'
#
loop_
_entity.id
_entity.type
_entity.pdbx_description
1 polymer ?
#
loop_
_entity_poly.entity_id
_entity_poly.type
_entity_poly.pdbx_seq_one_letter_code
_entity_poly.pdbx_strand_id
1 'polypeptide(L)'
;MPAYGFAHLRSRRNHSDVIEYLERIQATLDPFAGRFVIHGPPAEVVEGTWPGSMVLIEFPGLAEARAWYDSPAYRAILHLRTDHIEGDLLLIEGVGPDYHPAERARTLQAEAGRARHTP
;
A
#
# COMPACT_ATOMS: atom_id res chain seq x y z
N MET A 1 -13.75 0.06 7.96
CA MET A 1 -12.64 1.01 7.86
C MET A 1 -11.91 0.69 6.58
N PRO A 2 -11.76 1.63 5.62
CA PRO A 2 -11.04 1.34 4.39
C PRO A 2 -9.63 0.87 4.71
N ALA A 3 -9.07 0.03 3.85
CA ALA A 3 -7.68 -0.37 3.93
C ALA A 3 -6.97 -0.04 2.63
N TYR A 4 -5.65 0.04 2.69
CA TYR A 4 -4.83 0.48 1.60
C TYR A 4 -3.70 -0.50 1.31
N GLY A 5 -3.53 -0.82 0.02
CA GLY A 5 -2.29 -1.36 -0.52
C GLY A 5 -1.38 -0.21 -0.93
N PHE A 6 -0.33 0.04 -0.15
CA PHE A 6 0.67 1.05 -0.43
C PHE A 6 1.91 0.40 -1.02
N ALA A 7 2.27 0.72 -2.25
CA ALA A 7 3.48 0.24 -2.89
C ALA A 7 4.47 1.37 -3.18
N HIS A 8 5.70 1.25 -2.69
CA HIS A 8 6.82 2.13 -3.04
C HIS A 8 7.77 1.39 -3.97
N LEU A 9 7.79 1.77 -5.25
CA LEU A 9 8.52 1.07 -6.31
C LEU A 9 9.76 1.89 -6.71
N ARG A 10 10.96 1.35 -6.47
CA ARG A 10 12.25 2.06 -6.55
C ARG A 10 12.91 1.99 -7.93
N SER A 11 12.71 0.91 -8.67
CA SER A 11 13.33 0.68 -9.98
C SER A 11 12.26 0.27 -10.99
N ARG A 12 12.04 1.08 -12.03
CA ARG A 12 11.21 0.69 -13.18
C ARG A 12 12.12 0.54 -14.39
N ARG A 13 12.38 -0.70 -14.79
CA ARG A 13 12.86 -0.99 -16.14
C ARG A 13 11.64 -1.25 -17.02
N ASN A 14 11.64 -0.72 -18.24
CA ASN A 14 10.64 -1.09 -19.22
C ASN A 14 10.84 -2.56 -19.56
N HIS A 15 9.87 -3.40 -19.21
CA HIS A 15 9.89 -4.85 -19.45
C HIS A 15 8.50 -5.29 -19.88
N SER A 16 8.41 -6.22 -20.83
CA SER A 16 7.15 -6.75 -21.35
C SER A 16 6.26 -7.33 -20.24
N ASP A 17 6.86 -8.04 -19.29
CA ASP A 17 6.14 -8.64 -18.17
C ASP A 17 5.46 -7.59 -17.29
N VAL A 18 6.08 -6.43 -17.11
CA VAL A 18 5.47 -5.32 -16.38
C VAL A 18 4.26 -4.78 -17.14
N ILE A 19 4.32 -4.73 -18.47
CA ILE A 19 3.18 -4.32 -19.30
C ILE A 19 2.05 -5.35 -19.16
N GLU A 20 2.36 -6.64 -19.26
CA GLU A 20 1.38 -7.72 -19.06
C GLU A 20 0.75 -7.68 -17.66
N TYR A 21 1.56 -7.42 -16.62
CA TYR A 21 1.06 -7.21 -15.26
C TYR A 21 0.02 -6.10 -15.21
N LEU A 22 0.30 -4.94 -15.83
CA LEU A 22 -0.60 -3.79 -15.85
C LEU A 22 -1.90 -4.07 -16.62
N GLU A 23 -1.85 -4.91 -17.66
CA GLU A 23 -3.05 -5.32 -18.41
C GLU A 23 -3.95 -6.26 -17.59
N ARG A 24 -3.37 -7.05 -16.68
CA ARG A 24 -4.08 -8.11 -15.93
C ARG A 24 -4.50 -7.70 -14.53
N ILE A 25 -3.80 -6.76 -13.89
CA ILE A 25 -3.95 -6.43 -12.47
C ILE A 25 -5.38 -6.01 -12.09
N GLN A 26 -6.05 -5.22 -12.94
CA GLN A 26 -7.39 -4.70 -12.64
C GLN A 26 -8.40 -5.84 -12.44
N ALA A 27 -8.39 -6.84 -13.32
CA ALA A 27 -9.29 -7.99 -13.23
C ALA A 27 -9.10 -8.80 -11.94
N THR A 28 -7.90 -8.75 -11.33
CA THR A 28 -7.66 -9.39 -10.03
C THR A 28 -8.24 -8.61 -8.86
N LEU A 29 -8.36 -7.28 -8.99
CA LEU A 29 -8.82 -6.36 -7.95
C LEU A 29 -10.36 -6.27 -7.89
N ASP A 30 -11.03 -6.31 -9.04
CA ASP A 30 -12.47 -6.12 -9.16
C ASP A 30 -13.31 -7.00 -8.20
N PRO A 31 -13.01 -8.30 -7.99
CA PRO A 31 -13.78 -9.14 -7.06
C PRO A 31 -13.69 -8.72 -5.59
N PHE A 32 -12.67 -7.94 -5.23
CA PHE A 32 -12.39 -7.49 -3.86
C PHE A 32 -12.71 -6.00 -3.67
N ALA A 33 -13.36 -5.37 -4.67
CA ALA A 33 -13.61 -3.93 -4.71
C ALA A 33 -12.33 -3.08 -4.53
N GLY A 34 -11.19 -3.61 -4.98
CA GLY A 34 -9.91 -2.91 -4.97
C GLY A 34 -9.86 -1.84 -6.05
N ARG A 35 -9.46 -0.62 -5.71
CA ARG A 35 -9.43 0.53 -6.64
C ARG A 35 -8.11 1.27 -6.57
N PHE A 36 -7.49 1.55 -7.72
CA PHE A 36 -6.36 2.47 -7.77
C PHE A 36 -6.77 3.90 -7.40
N VAL A 37 -6.09 4.46 -6.40
CA VAL A 37 -6.20 5.86 -5.98
C VAL A 37 -5.00 6.66 -6.51
N ILE A 38 -3.82 6.05 -6.50
CA ILE A 38 -2.58 6.64 -7.05
C ILE A 38 -1.87 5.57 -7.88
N HIS A 39 -1.36 5.93 -9.07
CA HIS A 39 -0.65 5.01 -9.94
C HIS A 39 0.57 5.67 -10.62
N GLY A 40 1.58 6.02 -9.84
CA GLY A 40 2.84 6.56 -10.34
C GLY A 40 2.81 8.06 -10.68
N PRO A 41 3.84 8.55 -11.40
CA PRO A 41 4.06 9.98 -11.64
C PRO A 41 2.95 10.64 -12.48
N PRO A 42 2.86 11.99 -12.47
CA PRO A 42 3.78 12.94 -11.83
C PRO A 42 3.57 13.11 -10.31
N ALA A 43 4.65 13.41 -9.59
CA ALA A 43 4.61 13.77 -8.16
C ALA A 43 5.45 15.03 -7.92
N GLU A 44 4.91 15.97 -7.15
CA GLU A 44 5.65 17.14 -6.66
C GLU A 44 6.27 16.80 -5.30
N VAL A 45 7.60 16.84 -5.21
CA VAL A 45 8.31 16.59 -3.96
C VAL A 45 8.48 17.92 -3.24
N VAL A 46 7.62 18.17 -2.26
CA VAL A 46 7.61 19.42 -1.47
C VAL A 46 8.69 19.41 -0.39
N GLU A 47 8.95 18.26 0.23
CA GLU A 47 9.99 18.09 1.26
C GLU A 47 10.79 16.79 1.06
N GLY A 48 12.10 16.85 1.29
CA GLY A 48 12.99 15.68 1.25
C GLY A 48 13.31 15.18 -0.17
N THR A 49 13.37 13.86 -0.34
CA THR A 49 13.67 13.22 -1.63
C THR A 49 12.79 11.98 -1.78
N TRP A 50 12.17 11.84 -2.95
CA TRP A 50 11.30 10.71 -3.26
C TRP A 50 11.85 9.90 -4.45
N PRO A 51 12.63 8.83 -4.19
CA PRO A 51 13.10 7.96 -5.25
C PRO A 51 11.96 7.06 -5.76
N GLY A 52 11.88 6.86 -7.07
CA GLY A 52 10.93 5.93 -7.67
C GLY A 52 9.50 6.45 -7.73
N SER A 53 8.52 5.62 -7.37
CA SER A 53 7.10 5.90 -7.60
C SER A 53 6.20 5.24 -6.56
N MET A 54 4.98 5.77 -6.42
CA MET A 54 3.98 5.29 -5.48
C MET A 54 2.77 4.69 -6.21
N VAL A 55 2.25 3.59 -5.69
CA VAL A 55 0.92 3.06 -6.04
C VAL A 55 0.11 2.97 -4.76
N LEU A 56 -1.13 3.47 -4.80
CA LEU A 56 -2.07 3.36 -3.70
C LEU A 56 -3.35 2.70 -4.21
N ILE A 57 -3.75 1.61 -3.57
CA ILE A 57 -4.98 0.87 -3.86
C ILE A 57 -5.85 0.93 -2.62
N GLU A 58 -7.11 1.33 -2.77
CA GLU A 58 -8.11 1.34 -1.70
C GLU A 58 -8.97 0.08 -1.75
N PHE A 59 -9.29 -0.46 -0.57
CA PHE A 59 -10.20 -1.58 -0.36
C PHE A 59 -11.24 -1.20 0.71
N PRO A 60 -12.43 -1.85 0.73
CA PRO A 60 -13.42 -1.65 1.78
C PRO A 60 -12.89 -1.94 3.20
N GLY A 61 -11.93 -2.85 3.31
CA GLY A 61 -11.29 -3.24 4.56
C GLY A 61 -10.04 -4.10 4.37
N LEU A 62 -9.35 -4.39 5.49
CA LEU A 62 -8.09 -5.12 5.47
C LEU A 62 -8.29 -6.59 5.09
N ALA A 63 -9.46 -7.16 5.38
CA ALA A 63 -9.81 -8.52 5.01
C ALA A 63 -9.84 -8.68 3.48
N GLU A 64 -10.47 -7.74 2.77
CA GLU A 64 -10.54 -7.72 1.31
C GLU A 64 -9.16 -7.51 0.69
N ALA A 65 -8.36 -6.60 1.24
CA ALA A 65 -7.00 -6.36 0.78
C ALA A 65 -6.11 -7.62 0.91
N ARG A 66 -6.22 -8.35 2.03
CA ARG A 66 -5.51 -9.61 2.26
C ARG A 66 -6.01 -10.70 1.32
N ALA A 67 -7.34 -10.85 1.21
CA ALA A 67 -7.95 -11.85 0.34
C ALA A 67 -7.57 -11.63 -1.13
N TRP A 68 -7.48 -10.38 -1.59
CA TRP A 68 -6.94 -10.04 -2.89
C TRP A 68 -5.48 -10.47 -3.04
N TYR A 69 -4.62 -10.10 -2.08
CA TYR A 69 -3.19 -10.40 -2.14
C TYR A 69 -2.91 -11.91 -2.15
N ASP A 70 -3.70 -12.68 -1.40
CA ASP A 70 -3.61 -14.13 -1.32
C ASP A 70 -4.38 -14.86 -2.44
N SER A 71 -5.14 -14.12 -3.27
CA SER A 71 -5.96 -14.71 -4.33
C SER A 71 -5.11 -15.44 -5.38
N PRO A 72 -5.55 -16.61 -5.87
CA PRO A 72 -4.83 -17.33 -6.92
C PRO A 72 -4.60 -16.48 -8.18
N ALA A 73 -5.57 -15.63 -8.53
CA ALA A 73 -5.49 -14.74 -9.69
C ALA A 73 -4.37 -13.70 -9.55
N TYR A 74 -4.27 -13.02 -8.40
CA TYR A 74 -3.20 -12.06 -8.18
C TYR A 74 -1.83 -12.74 -8.01
N ARG A 75 -1.78 -13.84 -7.25
CA ARG A 75 -0.54 -14.61 -7.06
C ARG A 75 0.04 -15.13 -8.37
N ALA A 76 -0.80 -15.47 -9.35
CA ALA A 76 -0.37 -15.90 -10.67
C ALA A 76 0.36 -14.81 -11.48
N ILE A 77 0.09 -13.53 -11.23
CA ILE A 77 0.71 -12.41 -11.97
C ILE A 77 1.75 -11.64 -11.16
N LEU A 78 1.88 -11.90 -9.86
CA LEU A 78 2.75 -11.14 -8.97
C LEU A 78 4.21 -11.10 -9.46
N HIS A 79 4.74 -12.24 -9.91
CA HIS A 79 6.13 -12.38 -10.38
C HIS A 79 6.46 -11.45 -11.55
N LEU A 80 5.51 -11.25 -12.47
CA LEU A 80 5.65 -10.34 -13.62
C LEU A 80 6.04 -8.91 -13.21
N ARG A 81 5.67 -8.49 -11.99
CA ARG A 81 6.10 -7.24 -11.40
C ARG A 81 7.34 -7.42 -10.53
N THR A 82 7.33 -8.35 -9.58
CA THR A 82 8.36 -8.43 -8.53
C THR A 82 9.74 -8.81 -9.03
N ASP A 83 9.83 -9.52 -10.15
CA ASP A 83 11.10 -9.94 -10.73
C ASP A 83 11.83 -8.78 -11.43
N HIS A 84 11.08 -7.73 -11.80
CA HIS A 84 11.58 -6.61 -12.60
C HIS A 84 11.56 -5.26 -11.88
N ILE A 85 10.75 -5.13 -10.83
CA ILE A 85 10.54 -3.89 -10.07
C ILE A 85 10.74 -4.14 -8.58
N GLU A 86 11.87 -3.64 -8.07
CA GLU A 86 12.13 -3.59 -6.64
C GLU A 86 11.20 -2.59 -5.95
N GLY A 87 10.65 -2.99 -4.80
CA GLY A 87 9.81 -2.13 -4.00
C GLY A 87 9.23 -2.83 -2.80
N ASP A 88 8.62 -2.03 -1.93
CA ASP A 88 7.86 -2.53 -0.78
C ASP A 88 6.37 -2.43 -1.06
N LEU A 89 5.60 -3.36 -0.51
CA LEU A 89 4.14 -3.30 -0.45
C LEU A 89 3.69 -3.52 0.98
N LEU A 90 2.82 -2.65 1.46
CA LEU A 90 2.19 -2.75 2.77
C LEU A 90 0.67 -2.81 2.59
N LEU A 91 0.02 -3.66 3.37
CA LEU A 91 -1.42 -3.62 3.58
C LEU A 91 -1.68 -2.98 4.94
N ILE A 92 -2.38 -1.85 4.97
CA ILE A 92 -2.56 -1.05 6.18
C ILE A 92 -4.00 -0.56 6.29
N GLU A 93 -4.52 -0.49 7.51
CA GLU A 93 -5.82 0.12 7.77
C GLU A 93 -5.75 1.64 7.67
N GLY A 94 -6.78 2.22 7.08
CA GLY A 94 -7.04 3.65 7.13
C GLY A 94 -7.55 4.12 8.47
N VAL A 95 -7.64 5.44 8.62
CA VAL A 95 -8.26 6.10 9.77
C VAL A 95 -9.65 6.62 9.40
N GLY A 96 -10.53 6.74 10.40
CA GLY A 96 -11.91 7.16 10.19
C GLY A 96 -12.01 8.65 9.85
N PRO A 97 -13.17 9.12 9.34
CA PRO A 97 -13.38 10.53 9.02
C PRO A 97 -13.20 11.47 10.23
N ASP A 98 -13.44 10.97 11.44
CA ASP A 98 -13.31 11.72 12.69
C ASP A 98 -11.95 11.53 13.38
N TYR A 99 -10.98 10.91 12.71
CA TYR A 99 -9.66 10.68 13.31
C TYR A 99 -8.93 11.99 13.60
N HIS A 100 -8.49 12.14 14.86
CA HIS A 100 -7.73 13.30 15.29
C HIS A 100 -6.32 12.89 15.79
N PRO A 101 -5.22 13.38 15.19
CA PRO A 101 -3.85 12.98 15.57
C PRO A 101 -3.49 13.16 17.05
N ALA A 102 -4.15 14.08 17.77
CA ALA A 102 -3.97 14.24 19.21
C ALA A 102 -4.34 12.98 20.03
N GLU A 103 -5.18 12.09 19.52
CA GLU A 103 -5.46 10.78 20.14
C GLU A 103 -4.22 9.87 20.09
N ARG A 104 -3.52 9.87 18.96
CA ARG A 104 -2.27 9.12 18.81
C ARG A 104 -1.18 9.67 19.72
N ALA A 105 -1.05 11.00 19.81
CA ALA A 105 -0.10 11.64 20.72
C ALA A 105 -0.34 11.24 22.18
N ARG A 106 -1.60 11.25 22.65
CA ARG A 106 -1.98 10.81 24.01
C ARG A 106 -1.59 9.34 24.27
N THR A 107 -1.81 8.47 23.27
CA THR A 107 -1.44 7.05 23.36
C THR A 107 0.07 6.87 23.55
N LEU A 108 0.88 7.54 22.73
CA LEU A 108 2.34 7.46 22.81
C LEU A 108 2.90 8.02 24.13
N GLN A 109 2.31 9.11 24.64
CA GLN A 109 2.68 9.66 25.95
C GLN A 109 2.40 8.68 27.10
N ALA A 110 1.26 7.99 27.06
CA ALA A 110 0.91 6.98 28.04
C ALA A 110 1.85 5.76 27.99
N GLU A 111 2.22 5.29 26.79
CA GLU A 111 3.20 4.23 26.58
C GLU A 111 4.59 4.61 27.12
N ALA A 112 5.08 5.81 26.80
CA ALA A 112 6.34 6.32 27.31
C ALA A 112 6.33 6.50 28.83
N GLY A 113 5.19 6.88 29.41
CA GLY A 113 4.96 6.91 30.85
C GLY A 113 5.09 5.52 31.48
N ARG A 114 4.45 4.49 30.88
CA ARG A 114 4.52 3.10 31.35
C ARG A 114 5.93 2.51 31.26
N ALA A 115 6.65 2.74 30.17
CA ALA A 115 8.03 2.26 30.01
C ALA A 115 9.00 2.84 31.04
N ARG A 116 8.72 4.04 31.58
CA ARG A 116 9.50 4.67 32.65
C ARG A 116 9.16 4.17 34.07
N HIS A 117 8.08 3.39 34.23
CA HIS A 117 7.59 2.89 35.53
C HIS A 117 7.69 1.36 35.66
N THR A 118 8.28 0.67 34.70
CA THR A 118 8.66 -0.74 34.87
C THR A 118 10.00 -0.78 35.63
N PRO A 119 10.05 -1.37 36.83
CA PRO A 119 11.27 -1.45 37.64
C PRO A 119 12.35 -2.35 37.02
#